data_AF-A0ABD1J3Z4-F1
#
_entry.id   AF-A0ABD1J3Z4-F1
#
_cell.length_a   1.000
_cell.length_b   1.000
_cell.length_c   1.000
_cell.angle_alpha   90.00
_cell.angle_beta   90.00
_cell.angle_gamma   90.00
#
_symmetry.space_group_name_H-M   'P 1'
#
loop_
_entity.id
_entity.type
_entity.pdbx_description
1 polymer ?
#
loop_
_entity_poly.entity_id
_entity_poly.type
_entity_poly.pdbx_seq_one_letter_code
_entity_poly.pdbx_strand_id
1 'polypeptide(L)'
;MPLQTPQALQGDSTDNIQTHNYMILSEKRSLTENTPLKHKCSTEYDHHNIVALEPDQVVMEAAYFLFKKHPTKSTLLYYHNGALQAIRGPLVRLTGKSHVVLVGHGVKSGDEAVQLGGHLPQEIGKLVANMGLEDGRVCMMTMVGCYLGKHLQFAEHVLQVLRVFGVETELHLYTSAVSVTPKGEQLTGEEGVWRRKDSSKSIFAKLDLGGNLWTRQEGGTKGQVVPNYQGRLLYQSYLEWPTGPQMFVPAEFRKRYPYIDCLEGLTWSLFYEEHGKRRAPDFDPGNLEPVWLNNTQIPATNAVTIKHITTILDLVCEIRFHAMEDANEDMFYVLNNYIYKLRSRTLHTALVGMFINPKEETKIQKFIAAFEVQKDSYTLQELRQGLVASEFVTFCRQTFQLRHCERNCDLWGRYFMTAVLSASVRNFRTFSLFLVTTIACEVSHSQSSDDGSICSAFVGDDYPMGSQEPGLELSRRGFYGGTVTDVSINKRDKLKWLDEVVAKENSLYKRSTALMSEIGRDHNTELDIFAKVKVMNSYVFSSFLQFFRGTEEGRRLNRGCVSPPRYDKAEES
;
A
#
# COMPACT_ATOMS: atom_id res chain seq x y z
N MET A 1 61.12 41.77 9.50
CA MET A 1 60.68 40.36 9.40
C MET A 1 59.53 40.16 10.37
N PRO A 2 58.33 39.89 9.84
CA PRO A 2 57.54 38.81 10.44
C PRO A 2 56.78 37.97 9.40
N LEU A 3 56.68 36.67 9.68
CA LEU A 3 55.61 35.79 9.22
C LEU A 3 54.36 36.06 10.07
N GLN A 4 53.17 36.15 9.44
CA GLN A 4 52.05 35.24 9.76
C GLN A 4 50.87 35.43 8.78
N THR A 5 50.44 34.27 8.28
CA THR A 5 49.10 33.85 7.78
C THR A 5 48.53 34.42 6.47
N PRO A 6 48.10 33.54 5.54
CA PRO A 6 47.58 33.92 4.22
C PRO A 6 46.04 33.95 4.19
N GLN A 7 45.47 34.99 3.57
CA GLN A 7 44.10 34.97 3.08
C GLN A 7 43.94 35.76 1.78
N ALA A 8 43.45 35.00 0.79
CA ALA A 8 42.39 35.33 -0.16
C ALA A 8 42.67 36.20 -1.41
N LEU A 9 41.96 35.77 -2.47
CA LEU A 9 41.69 36.38 -3.78
C LEU A 9 42.78 36.11 -4.83
N GLN A 10 42.52 35.62 -6.04
CA GLN A 10 41.27 35.42 -6.78
C GLN A 10 41.61 34.48 -7.95
N GLY A 11 40.75 33.52 -8.26
CA GLY A 11 40.86 32.65 -9.43
C GLY A 11 39.46 32.28 -9.88
N ASP A 12 39.00 32.95 -10.92
CA ASP A 12 37.69 32.80 -11.55
C ASP A 12 37.79 31.67 -12.59
N SER A 13 37.04 30.58 -12.40
CA SER A 13 36.68 29.66 -13.48
C SER A 13 35.44 28.87 -13.09
N THR A 14 34.29 29.38 -13.51
CA THR A 14 33.08 28.61 -13.74
C THR A 14 33.34 27.58 -14.84
N ASP A 15 33.20 26.29 -14.56
CA ASP A 15 32.95 25.30 -15.60
C ASP A 15 31.81 24.36 -15.19
N ASN A 16 30.66 24.71 -15.76
CA ASN A 16 29.49 23.87 -15.96
C ASN A 16 29.89 22.56 -16.66
N ILE A 17 29.81 21.42 -15.97
CA ILE A 17 29.67 20.13 -16.67
C ILE A 17 28.18 19.91 -16.91
N GLN A 18 27.74 20.31 -18.11
CA GLN A 18 26.43 20.02 -18.66
C GLN A 18 26.18 18.51 -18.70
N THR A 19 25.18 18.06 -17.95
CA THR A 19 24.48 16.80 -18.16
C THR A 19 23.85 16.81 -19.56
N HIS A 20 24.56 16.25 -20.54
CA HIS A 20 24.02 16.06 -21.89
C HIS A 20 22.93 14.97 -21.87
N ASN A 21 21.70 15.42 -22.12
CA ASN A 21 20.57 14.60 -22.53
C ASN A 21 20.94 13.74 -23.75
N TYR A 22 21.12 12.44 -23.56
CA TYR A 22 21.02 11.49 -24.66
C TYR A 22 19.55 11.05 -24.81
N MET A 23 18.77 11.89 -25.49
CA MET A 23 17.62 11.39 -26.24
C MET A 23 18.15 10.63 -27.47
N ILE A 24 18.25 9.31 -27.37
CA ILE A 24 18.34 8.47 -28.57
C ILE A 24 16.91 8.01 -28.88
N LEU A 25 16.26 8.73 -29.79
CA LEU A 25 15.17 8.22 -30.60
C LEU A 25 15.75 7.05 -31.43
N SER A 26 15.64 5.82 -30.94
CA SER A 26 15.93 4.65 -31.77
C SER A 26 14.69 4.34 -32.61
N GLU A 27 14.76 4.67 -33.89
CA GLU A 27 13.89 4.18 -34.95
C GLU A 27 13.67 2.67 -34.84
N LYS A 28 12.45 2.22 -35.16
CA LYS A 28 12.01 0.81 -35.19
C LYS A 28 13.08 -0.09 -35.82
N ARG A 29 13.87 -0.78 -34.99
CA ARG A 29 14.71 -1.91 -35.43
C ARG A 29 13.89 -3.19 -35.32
N SER A 30 13.76 -3.88 -36.45
CA SER A 30 13.07 -5.15 -36.57
C SER A 30 13.75 -6.22 -35.72
N LEU A 31 13.01 -6.81 -34.79
CA LEU A 31 13.40 -8.01 -34.03
C LEU A 31 13.47 -9.22 -34.98
N THR A 32 14.64 -9.81 -35.13
CA THR A 32 14.84 -11.05 -35.90
C THR A 32 14.77 -12.25 -34.98
N GLU A 33 13.70 -13.04 -35.12
CA GLU A 33 13.65 -14.41 -34.62
C GLU A 33 14.48 -15.34 -35.52
N ASN A 34 15.13 -16.32 -34.88
CA ASN A 34 15.65 -17.60 -35.41
C ASN A 34 17.15 -17.69 -35.78
N THR A 35 17.95 -18.27 -34.86
CA THR A 35 18.92 -19.36 -35.15
C THR A 35 19.27 -20.11 -33.84
N PRO A 36 19.34 -21.45 -33.80
CA PRO A 36 19.65 -22.19 -32.57
C PRO A 36 21.15 -22.14 -32.24
N LEU A 37 21.53 -21.28 -31.29
CA LEU A 37 22.84 -21.36 -30.62
C LEU A 37 22.81 -22.47 -29.57
N LYS A 38 23.67 -23.47 -29.73
CA LYS A 38 23.86 -24.59 -28.81
C LYS A 38 24.20 -24.06 -27.41
N HIS A 39 23.40 -24.44 -26.41
CA HIS A 39 23.55 -24.08 -25.00
C HIS A 39 24.97 -24.49 -24.52
N LYS A 40 25.80 -23.52 -24.16
CA LYS A 40 27.22 -23.77 -23.80
C LYS A 40 27.40 -24.09 -22.31
N CYS A 41 26.35 -24.00 -21.51
CA CYS A 41 26.40 -24.33 -20.09
C CYS A 41 25.93 -25.78 -19.88
N SER A 42 26.77 -26.61 -19.25
CA SER A 42 26.34 -27.96 -18.85
C SER A 42 25.26 -27.87 -17.78
N THR A 43 24.37 -28.85 -17.74
CA THR A 43 23.14 -28.91 -16.93
C THR A 43 23.28 -28.84 -15.41
N GLU A 44 24.50 -28.73 -14.86
CA GLU A 44 24.74 -28.62 -13.41
C GLU A 44 25.66 -27.43 -13.10
N TYR A 45 25.16 -26.51 -12.26
CA TYR A 45 25.89 -25.36 -11.76
C TYR A 45 26.83 -25.77 -10.62
N ASP A 46 28.01 -25.15 -10.55
CA ASP A 46 28.95 -25.41 -9.46
C ASP A 46 28.56 -24.72 -8.16
N HIS A 47 27.98 -23.52 -8.25
CA HIS A 47 27.53 -22.72 -7.12
C HIS A 47 26.34 -21.82 -7.48
N HIS A 48 25.49 -21.52 -6.50
CA HIS A 48 24.34 -20.63 -6.60
C HIS A 48 24.46 -19.46 -5.62
N ASN A 49 24.48 -18.22 -6.12
CA ASN A 49 24.23 -17.06 -5.27
C ASN A 49 22.76 -16.70 -5.35
N ILE A 50 22.04 -16.79 -4.24
CA ILE A 50 20.61 -16.47 -4.14
C ILE A 50 20.49 -15.17 -3.36
N VAL A 51 20.00 -14.13 -4.00
CA VAL A 51 19.98 -12.77 -3.47
C VAL A 51 18.55 -12.34 -3.22
N ALA A 52 18.19 -12.07 -1.97
CA ALA A 52 16.99 -11.33 -1.64
C ALA A 52 17.26 -9.83 -1.82
N LEU A 53 16.46 -9.17 -2.66
CA LEU A 53 16.67 -7.77 -3.06
C LEU A 53 15.93 -6.75 -2.20
N GLU A 54 14.97 -7.18 -1.38
CA GLU A 54 14.17 -6.32 -0.53
C GLU A 54 13.76 -7.03 0.79
N PRO A 55 13.49 -6.28 1.86
CA PRO A 55 13.12 -6.84 3.18
C PRO A 55 11.64 -7.26 3.26
N ASP A 56 11.07 -7.80 2.18
CA ASP A 56 9.72 -8.36 2.18
C ASP A 56 9.72 -9.82 2.66
N GLN A 57 8.70 -10.21 3.42
CA GLN A 57 8.61 -11.56 3.99
C GLN A 57 8.51 -12.64 2.91
N VAL A 58 7.71 -12.43 1.86
CA VAL A 58 7.54 -13.38 0.76
C VAL A 58 8.85 -13.54 0.00
N VAL A 59 9.56 -12.44 -0.25
CA VAL A 59 10.87 -12.45 -0.92
C VAL A 59 11.92 -13.19 -0.10
N MET A 60 12.02 -12.86 1.19
CA MET A 60 12.98 -13.50 2.09
C MET A 60 12.72 -15.00 2.25
N GLU A 61 11.46 -15.41 2.37
CA GLU A 61 11.09 -16.83 2.42
C GLU A 61 11.37 -17.54 1.09
N ALA A 62 11.05 -16.93 -0.04
CA ALA A 62 11.32 -17.50 -1.36
C ALA A 62 12.82 -17.71 -1.58
N ALA A 63 13.65 -16.70 -1.27
CA ALA A 63 15.10 -16.80 -1.33
C ALA A 63 15.63 -17.91 -0.40
N TYR A 64 15.10 -18.01 0.81
CA TYR A 64 15.46 -19.08 1.74
C TYR A 64 15.07 -20.48 1.25
N PHE A 65 13.89 -20.64 0.64
CA PHE A 65 13.46 -21.94 0.09
C PHE A 65 14.28 -22.34 -1.13
N LEU A 66 14.65 -21.39 -1.99
CA LEU A 66 15.59 -21.64 -3.09
C LEU A 66 16.94 -22.11 -2.55
N PHE A 67 17.46 -21.48 -1.49
CA PHE A 67 18.71 -21.88 -0.85
C PHE A 67 18.64 -23.32 -0.31
N LYS A 68 17.53 -23.67 0.33
CA LYS A 68 17.29 -25.01 0.87
C LYS A 68 17.28 -26.13 -0.17
N LYS A 69 17.09 -25.81 -1.45
CA LYS A 69 17.11 -26.81 -2.52
C LYS A 69 18.51 -27.41 -2.70
N HIS A 70 19.56 -26.61 -2.56
CA HIS A 70 20.96 -27.02 -2.74
C HIS A 70 21.90 -26.34 -1.72
N PRO A 71 21.70 -26.53 -0.40
CA PRO A 71 22.33 -25.71 0.65
C PRO A 71 23.86 -25.81 0.69
N THR A 72 24.43 -26.92 0.21
CA THR A 72 25.89 -27.13 0.13
C THR A 72 26.54 -26.49 -1.10
N LYS A 73 25.73 -26.10 -2.09
CA LYS A 73 26.16 -25.43 -3.33
C LYS A 73 25.54 -24.05 -3.48
N SER A 74 25.07 -23.45 -2.38
CA SER A 74 24.36 -22.17 -2.42
C SER A 74 24.85 -21.22 -1.33
N THR A 75 24.79 -19.93 -1.63
CA THR A 75 24.93 -18.84 -0.66
C THR A 75 23.67 -18.01 -0.70
N LEU A 76 23.05 -17.79 0.46
CA LEU A 76 21.93 -16.88 0.61
C LEU A 76 22.47 -15.51 1.00
N LEU A 77 22.22 -14.53 0.15
CA LEU A 77 22.64 -13.16 0.27
C LEU A 77 21.42 -12.24 0.43
N TYR A 78 21.63 -11.11 1.08
CA TYR A 78 20.67 -10.01 1.16
C TYR A 78 21.33 -8.74 0.65
N TYR A 79 20.63 -8.01 -0.21
CA TYR A 79 21.09 -6.73 -0.72
C TYR A 79 20.43 -5.59 0.04
N HIS A 80 21.25 -4.75 0.67
CA HIS A 80 20.77 -3.60 1.44
C HIS A 80 21.77 -2.46 1.40
N ASN A 81 21.27 -1.23 1.18
CA ASN A 81 22.06 0.00 1.14
C ASN A 81 23.33 -0.10 0.27
N GLY A 82 23.20 -0.68 -0.92
CA GLY A 82 24.32 -0.80 -1.86
C GLY A 82 25.31 -1.94 -1.57
N ALA A 83 25.07 -2.76 -0.54
CA ALA A 83 25.97 -3.84 -0.14
C ALA A 83 25.29 -5.21 -0.10
N LEU A 84 26.04 -6.25 -0.48
CA LEU A 84 25.64 -7.65 -0.33
C LEU A 84 26.10 -8.19 1.02
N GLN A 85 25.18 -8.77 1.78
CA GLN A 85 25.45 -9.41 3.06
C GLN A 85 25.10 -10.89 2.99
N ALA A 86 26.02 -11.76 3.45
CA ALA A 86 25.74 -13.19 3.53
C ALA A 86 24.87 -13.49 4.76
N ILE A 87 23.70 -14.07 4.54
CA ILE A 87 22.82 -14.58 5.60
C ILE A 87 23.19 -16.03 5.91
N ARG A 88 23.40 -16.87 4.89
CA ARG A 88 23.74 -18.29 5.03
C ARG A 88 24.67 -18.77 3.92
N GLY A 89 25.52 -19.73 4.27
CA GLY A 89 26.52 -20.29 3.36
C GLY A 89 27.76 -19.39 3.24
N PRO A 90 28.88 -19.93 2.72
CA PRO A 90 30.12 -19.18 2.57
C PRO A 90 30.00 -18.16 1.43
N LEU A 91 30.73 -17.05 1.49
CA LEU A 91 30.98 -16.23 0.31
C LEU A 91 31.96 -16.97 -0.60
N VAL A 92 31.56 -17.19 -1.85
CA VAL A 92 32.35 -17.93 -2.85
C VAL A 92 32.54 -17.04 -4.07
N ARG A 93 33.73 -17.07 -4.69
CA ARG A 93 33.96 -16.43 -5.99
C ARG A 93 33.20 -17.19 -7.07
N LEU A 94 32.48 -16.47 -7.92
CA LEU A 94 31.65 -17.08 -8.95
C LEU A 94 32.48 -17.39 -10.19
N THR A 95 32.27 -18.57 -10.76
CA THR A 95 32.92 -19.02 -11.99
C THR A 95 31.95 -18.88 -13.18
N GLY A 96 32.45 -19.12 -14.40
CA GLY A 96 31.61 -19.20 -15.60
C GLY A 96 30.56 -20.32 -15.59
N LYS A 97 30.57 -21.22 -14.59
CA LYS A 97 29.55 -22.27 -14.36
C LYS A 97 28.59 -21.95 -13.21
N SER A 98 28.77 -20.82 -12.53
CA SER A 98 27.91 -20.44 -11.42
C SER A 98 26.58 -19.84 -11.90
N HIS A 99 25.61 -19.81 -10.98
CA HIS A 99 24.27 -19.28 -11.21
C HIS A 99 23.96 -18.18 -10.19
N VAL A 100 23.46 -17.05 -10.67
CA VAL A 100 22.92 -15.99 -9.81
C VAL A 100 21.40 -16.01 -9.87
N VAL A 101 20.74 -16.07 -8.72
CA VAL A 101 19.29 -16.03 -8.59
C VAL A 101 18.92 -14.77 -7.83
N LEU A 102 18.30 -13.83 -8.53
CA LEU A 102 17.84 -12.58 -7.94
C LEU A 102 16.35 -12.71 -7.60
N VAL A 103 15.99 -12.50 -6.34
CA VAL A 103 14.64 -12.69 -5.82
C VAL A 103 14.12 -11.35 -5.33
N GLY A 104 12.98 -10.95 -5.88
CA GLY A 104 12.31 -9.70 -5.56
C GLY A 104 10.98 -9.62 -6.31
N HIS A 105 10.16 -8.67 -5.92
CA HIS A 105 8.92 -8.39 -6.60
C HIS A 105 9.20 -7.76 -7.96
N GLY A 106 8.56 -8.29 -9.01
CA GLY A 106 8.50 -7.59 -10.29
C GLY A 106 7.55 -6.40 -10.18
N VAL A 107 8.00 -5.20 -10.53
CA VAL A 107 7.22 -3.96 -10.43
C VAL A 107 7.15 -3.30 -11.79
N LYS A 108 5.95 -2.87 -12.19
CA LYS A 108 5.72 -1.88 -13.23
C LYS A 108 4.80 -0.81 -12.65
N SER A 109 5.38 0.34 -12.34
CA SER A 109 4.67 1.51 -11.85
C SER A 109 4.34 2.38 -13.06
N GLY A 110 3.07 2.52 -13.45
CA GLY A 110 2.62 3.39 -14.55
C GLY A 110 3.54 3.47 -15.78
N ASP A 111 4.06 4.69 -16.01
CA ASP A 111 5.04 5.08 -17.04
C ASP A 111 6.51 4.94 -16.59
N GLU A 112 6.77 4.49 -15.36
CA GLU A 112 8.13 4.27 -14.84
C GLU A 112 8.78 3.00 -15.41
N ALA A 113 10.11 2.97 -15.34
CA ALA A 113 10.91 1.83 -15.78
C ALA A 113 10.64 0.59 -14.91
N VAL A 114 10.60 -0.58 -15.55
CA VAL A 114 10.42 -1.88 -14.89
C VAL A 114 11.55 -2.13 -13.91
N GLN A 115 11.22 -2.64 -12.72
CA GLN A 115 12.15 -2.90 -11.62
C GLN A 115 11.99 -4.31 -11.06
N LEU A 116 13.04 -4.81 -10.41
CA LEU A 116 13.03 -6.05 -9.63
C LEU A 116 13.44 -5.74 -8.18
N GLY A 117 12.52 -5.94 -7.23
CA GLY A 117 12.71 -5.67 -5.81
C GLY A 117 13.06 -4.20 -5.51
N GLY A 118 12.49 -3.27 -6.28
CA GLY A 118 12.78 -1.83 -6.19
C GLY A 118 14.07 -1.38 -6.88
N HIS A 119 14.77 -2.25 -7.61
CA HIS A 119 16.04 -1.93 -8.28
C HIS A 119 15.88 -1.82 -9.79
N LEU A 120 16.45 -0.76 -10.35
CA LEU A 120 16.56 -0.52 -11.78
C LEU A 120 17.65 -1.40 -12.42
N PRO A 121 17.65 -1.57 -13.76
CA PRO A 121 18.68 -2.34 -14.47
C PRO A 121 20.12 -1.95 -14.13
N GLN A 122 20.39 -0.65 -13.92
CA GLN A 122 21.71 -0.13 -13.61
C GLN A 122 22.22 -0.61 -12.25
N GLU A 123 21.33 -0.69 -11.27
CA GLU A 123 21.63 -1.13 -9.90
C GLU A 123 21.85 -2.63 -9.86
N ILE A 124 21.02 -3.39 -10.57
CA ILE A 124 21.20 -4.84 -10.75
C ILE A 124 22.53 -5.16 -11.41
N GLY A 125 22.91 -4.42 -12.45
CA GLY A 125 24.20 -4.62 -13.12
C GLY A 125 25.39 -4.36 -12.19
N LYS A 126 25.35 -3.26 -11.43
CA LYS A 126 26.38 -2.92 -10.42
C LYS A 126 26.47 -3.98 -9.32
N LEU A 127 25.33 -4.43 -8.80
CA LEU A 127 25.23 -5.48 -7.79
C LEU A 127 25.97 -6.75 -8.23
N VAL A 128 25.69 -7.24 -9.44
CA VAL A 128 26.26 -8.49 -9.96
C VAL A 128 27.75 -8.35 -10.25
N ALA A 129 28.17 -7.21 -10.80
CA ALA A 129 29.59 -6.91 -11.02
C ALA A 129 30.41 -6.98 -9.72
N ASN A 130 29.79 -6.65 -8.57
CA ASN A 130 30.42 -6.69 -7.26
C ASN A 130 30.43 -8.08 -6.58
N MET A 131 29.94 -9.14 -7.23
CA MET A 131 29.86 -10.50 -6.64
C MET A 131 31.17 -11.31 -6.70
N GLY A 132 32.28 -10.72 -7.16
CA GLY A 132 33.58 -11.40 -7.22
C GLY A 132 33.61 -12.53 -8.26
N LEU A 133 33.48 -12.16 -9.53
CA LEU A 133 33.51 -13.07 -10.68
C LEU A 133 34.95 -13.38 -11.09
N GLU A 134 35.33 -14.65 -11.29
CA GLU A 134 36.70 -15.03 -11.66
C GLU A 134 37.09 -14.56 -13.06
N ASP A 135 36.21 -14.78 -14.04
CA ASP A 135 36.45 -14.49 -15.46
C ASP A 135 35.48 -13.44 -16.02
N GLY A 136 34.77 -12.69 -15.17
CA GLY A 136 33.68 -11.81 -15.62
C GLY A 136 32.52 -12.57 -16.28
N ARG A 137 32.33 -13.86 -15.95
CA ARG A 137 31.29 -14.70 -16.55
C ARG A 137 30.48 -15.40 -15.48
N VAL A 138 29.18 -15.46 -15.71
CA VAL A 138 28.23 -16.30 -14.98
C VAL A 138 27.43 -17.06 -16.02
N CYS A 139 27.11 -18.33 -15.76
CA CYS A 139 26.41 -19.13 -16.76
C CYS A 139 24.99 -18.58 -17.03
N MET A 140 24.25 -18.33 -15.95
CA MET A 140 22.88 -17.86 -16.01
C MET A 140 22.58 -16.94 -14.83
N MET A 141 21.67 -16.01 -15.07
CA MET A 141 21.05 -15.22 -14.03
C MET A 141 19.53 -15.37 -14.11
N THR A 142 18.93 -16.05 -13.13
CA THR A 142 17.46 -16.15 -13.04
C THR A 142 16.92 -14.98 -12.23
N MET A 143 15.99 -14.25 -12.83
CA MET A 143 15.25 -13.16 -12.21
C MET A 143 13.89 -13.68 -11.72
N VAL A 144 13.83 -14.04 -10.44
CA VAL A 144 12.63 -14.58 -9.79
C VAL A 144 11.75 -13.41 -9.33
N GLY A 145 11.03 -12.84 -10.29
CA GLY A 145 10.01 -11.81 -10.10
C GLY A 145 8.93 -11.91 -11.17
N CYS A 146 7.71 -11.52 -10.83
CA CYS A 146 6.57 -11.63 -11.73
C CYS A 146 6.71 -10.72 -12.98
N TYR A 147 6.30 -11.23 -14.14
CA TYR A 147 6.10 -10.48 -15.41
C TYR A 147 7.31 -9.75 -16.02
N LEU A 148 8.52 -9.84 -15.46
CA LEU A 148 9.71 -9.17 -16.03
C LEU A 148 9.98 -9.55 -17.49
N GLY A 149 9.71 -10.81 -17.86
CA GLY A 149 9.89 -11.30 -19.22
C GLY A 149 8.91 -10.71 -20.25
N LYS A 150 7.85 -10.01 -19.82
CA LYS A 150 6.97 -9.26 -20.74
C LYS A 150 7.60 -7.95 -21.22
N HIS A 151 8.69 -7.51 -20.59
CA HIS A 151 9.33 -6.22 -20.83
C HIS A 151 10.76 -6.42 -21.34
N LEU A 152 10.90 -6.72 -22.64
CA LEU A 152 12.21 -7.05 -23.23
C LEU A 152 13.26 -5.94 -23.07
N GLN A 153 12.84 -4.67 -23.03
CA GLN A 153 13.72 -3.53 -22.76
C GLN A 153 14.40 -3.61 -21.39
N PHE A 154 13.73 -4.17 -20.38
CA PHE A 154 14.34 -4.39 -19.07
C PHE A 154 15.49 -5.39 -19.17
N ALA A 155 15.27 -6.53 -19.82
CA ALA A 155 16.29 -7.55 -20.03
C ALA A 155 17.47 -7.01 -20.86
N GLU A 156 17.17 -6.24 -21.91
CA GLU A 156 18.17 -5.57 -22.74
C GLU A 156 19.04 -4.62 -21.91
N HIS A 157 18.44 -3.70 -21.15
CA HIS A 157 19.17 -2.75 -20.33
C HIS A 157 20.03 -3.45 -19.27
N VAL A 158 19.52 -4.48 -18.59
CA VAL A 158 20.33 -5.23 -17.61
C VAL A 158 21.56 -5.84 -18.30
N LEU A 159 21.37 -6.51 -19.44
CA LEU A 159 22.47 -7.14 -20.16
C LEU A 159 23.48 -6.11 -20.72
N GLN A 160 23.02 -4.95 -21.18
CA GLN A 160 23.89 -3.88 -21.66
C GLN A 160 24.74 -3.33 -20.52
N VAL A 161 24.14 -3.07 -19.36
CA VAL A 161 24.87 -2.61 -18.17
C VAL A 161 25.88 -3.66 -17.72
N LEU A 162 25.49 -4.94 -17.66
CA LEU A 162 26.40 -6.03 -17.31
C LEU A 162 27.60 -6.09 -18.27
N ARG A 163 27.37 -5.96 -19.58
CA ARG A 163 28.45 -5.91 -20.58
C ARG A 163 29.40 -4.73 -20.37
N VAL A 164 28.88 -3.56 -20.00
CA VAL A 164 29.72 -2.39 -19.66
C VAL A 164 30.63 -2.69 -18.46
N PHE A 165 30.14 -3.46 -17.48
CA PHE A 165 30.94 -3.95 -16.35
C PHE A 165 31.80 -5.18 -16.68
N GLY A 166 31.89 -5.58 -17.95
CA GLY A 166 32.67 -6.75 -18.38
C GLY A 166 32.07 -8.09 -17.95
N VAL A 167 30.75 -8.13 -17.68
CA VAL A 167 30.02 -9.32 -17.27
C VAL A 167 29.24 -9.91 -18.43
N GLU A 168 29.54 -11.16 -18.81
CA GLU A 168 28.72 -11.93 -19.76
C GLU A 168 27.87 -12.98 -19.04
N THR A 169 26.57 -13.01 -19.37
CA THR A 169 25.62 -13.99 -18.86
C THR A 169 24.43 -14.15 -19.80
N GLU A 170 23.60 -15.15 -19.54
CA GLU A 170 22.23 -15.28 -20.03
C GLU A 170 21.25 -14.95 -18.91
N LEU A 171 20.13 -14.31 -19.24
CA LEU A 171 19.03 -14.06 -18.30
C LEU A 171 17.94 -15.10 -18.48
N HIS A 172 17.32 -15.52 -17.38
CA HIS A 172 16.07 -16.27 -17.35
C HIS A 172 15.01 -15.45 -16.61
N LEU A 173 13.93 -15.10 -17.31
CA LEU A 173 12.86 -14.25 -16.79
C LEU A 173 11.50 -14.92 -16.94
N TYR A 174 10.55 -14.56 -16.07
CA TYR A 174 9.18 -15.06 -16.12
C TYR A 174 8.24 -14.07 -16.79
N THR A 175 7.34 -14.58 -17.64
CA THR A 175 6.30 -13.79 -18.31
C THR A 175 4.96 -13.85 -17.59
N SER A 176 4.87 -14.54 -16.45
CA SER A 176 3.66 -14.70 -15.65
C SER A 176 3.88 -14.34 -14.18
N ALA A 177 2.85 -14.54 -13.36
CA ALA A 177 3.01 -14.64 -11.92
C ALA A 177 3.97 -15.78 -11.56
N VAL A 178 4.75 -15.59 -10.48
CA VAL A 178 5.77 -16.52 -9.98
C VAL A 178 5.62 -16.67 -8.48
N SER A 179 5.84 -17.88 -7.99
CA SER A 179 5.91 -18.21 -6.57
C SER A 179 6.95 -19.29 -6.34
N VAL A 180 7.51 -19.35 -5.13
CA VAL A 180 8.47 -20.38 -4.72
C VAL A 180 7.84 -21.22 -3.62
N THR A 181 7.80 -22.54 -3.81
CA THR A 181 7.27 -23.47 -2.79
C THR A 181 8.26 -23.65 -1.64
N PRO A 182 7.82 -24.17 -0.47
CA PRO A 182 8.72 -24.53 0.63
C PRO A 182 9.83 -25.53 0.27
N LYS A 183 9.71 -26.23 -0.87
CA LYS A 183 10.72 -27.15 -1.42
C LYS A 183 11.73 -26.45 -2.35
N GLY A 184 11.63 -25.13 -2.53
CA GLY A 184 12.48 -24.36 -3.44
C GLY A 184 12.12 -24.53 -4.92
N GLU A 185 10.90 -24.96 -5.23
CA GLU A 185 10.45 -25.08 -6.62
C GLU A 185 9.78 -23.78 -7.06
N GLN A 186 10.23 -23.22 -8.20
CA GLN A 186 9.57 -22.09 -8.84
C GLN A 186 8.34 -22.59 -9.60
N LEU A 187 7.19 -21.98 -9.31
CA LEU A 187 5.94 -22.21 -9.99
C LEU A 187 5.52 -20.95 -10.73
N THR A 188 4.87 -21.14 -11.87
CA THR A 188 4.23 -20.06 -12.62
C THR A 188 2.72 -20.14 -12.45
N GLY A 189 2.07 -18.98 -12.34
CA GLY A 189 0.64 -18.86 -12.07
C GLY A 189 -0.08 -18.14 -13.21
N GLU A 190 -1.25 -18.66 -13.58
CA GLU A 190 -2.19 -18.01 -14.48
C GLU A 190 -3.61 -18.38 -14.04
N GLU A 191 -4.49 -17.38 -13.88
CA GLU A 191 -5.90 -17.58 -13.50
C GLU A 191 -6.10 -18.45 -12.23
N GLY A 192 -5.21 -18.28 -11.25
CA GLY A 192 -5.25 -19.03 -9.99
C GLY A 192 -4.75 -20.47 -10.08
N VAL A 193 -4.28 -20.91 -11.25
CA VAL A 193 -3.71 -22.24 -11.45
C VAL A 193 -2.20 -22.18 -11.46
N TRP A 194 -1.57 -22.90 -10.53
CA TRP A 194 -0.12 -22.95 -10.39
C TRP A 194 0.47 -24.16 -11.09
N ARG A 195 1.52 -23.94 -11.86
CA ARG A 195 2.18 -24.96 -12.67
C ARG A 195 3.67 -25.04 -12.38
N ARG A 196 4.18 -26.26 -12.37
CA ARG A 196 5.60 -26.57 -12.28
C ARG A 196 6.15 -26.89 -13.66
N LYS A 197 7.37 -26.44 -13.97
CA LYS A 197 8.05 -26.70 -15.26
C LYS A 197 7.21 -26.25 -16.47
N ASP A 198 6.54 -25.12 -16.35
CA ASP A 198 5.81 -24.51 -17.47
C ASP A 198 6.76 -23.58 -18.24
N SER A 199 7.39 -24.13 -19.27
CA SER A 199 8.33 -23.39 -20.12
C SER A 199 7.65 -22.32 -20.96
N SER A 200 6.32 -22.39 -21.14
CA SER A 200 5.55 -21.38 -21.86
C SER A 200 5.45 -20.04 -21.12
N LYS A 201 5.85 -19.98 -19.84
CA LYS A 201 5.76 -18.79 -19.00
C LYS A 201 7.11 -18.20 -18.59
N SER A 202 8.15 -18.52 -19.35
CA SER A 202 9.47 -17.92 -19.17
C SER A 202 10.17 -17.68 -20.50
N ILE A 203 11.11 -16.75 -20.50
CA ILE A 203 11.98 -16.46 -21.64
C ILE A 203 13.44 -16.45 -21.18
N PHE A 204 14.33 -16.72 -22.11
CA PHE A 204 15.75 -16.51 -21.94
C PHE A 204 16.21 -15.36 -22.83
N ALA A 205 17.07 -14.50 -22.31
CA ALA A 205 17.57 -13.33 -23.02
C ALA A 205 19.10 -13.25 -22.92
N LYS A 206 19.77 -12.88 -24.01
CA LYS A 206 21.21 -12.70 -24.08
C LYS A 206 21.56 -11.67 -25.15
N LEU A 207 22.68 -10.96 -25.00
CA LEU A 207 23.21 -10.12 -26.08
C LEU A 207 24.12 -10.93 -27.01
N ASP A 208 23.96 -10.74 -28.32
CA ASP A 208 24.88 -11.25 -29.32
C ASP A 208 26.23 -10.49 -29.32
N LEU A 209 27.16 -10.87 -30.20
CA LEU A 209 28.46 -10.20 -30.32
C LEU A 209 28.33 -8.72 -30.76
N GLY A 210 27.28 -8.38 -31.49
CA GLY A 210 27.00 -7.01 -31.96
C GLY A 210 26.30 -6.13 -30.92
N GLY A 211 25.84 -6.70 -29.80
CA GLY A 211 25.08 -5.97 -28.79
C GLY A 211 23.57 -5.93 -29.02
N ASN A 212 23.05 -6.77 -29.92
CA ASN A 212 21.61 -6.90 -30.10
C ASN A 212 21.05 -7.93 -29.12
N LEU A 213 19.84 -7.66 -28.64
CA LEU A 213 19.09 -8.60 -27.81
C LEU A 213 18.64 -9.81 -28.62
N TRP A 214 18.99 -10.99 -28.12
CA TRP A 214 18.49 -12.26 -28.59
C TRP A 214 17.64 -12.91 -27.49
N THR A 215 16.44 -13.37 -27.85
CA THR A 215 15.52 -14.03 -26.92
C THR A 215 15.14 -15.41 -27.43
N ARG A 216 14.97 -16.36 -26.51
CA ARG A 216 14.33 -17.65 -26.81
C ARG A 216 13.28 -18.01 -25.77
N GLN A 217 12.31 -18.79 -26.21
CA GLN A 217 11.37 -19.49 -25.34
C GLN A 217 11.57 -20.99 -25.54
N GLU A 218 11.70 -21.76 -24.46
CA GLU A 218 11.80 -23.21 -24.57
C GLU A 218 10.43 -23.80 -24.94
N GLY A 219 10.41 -24.72 -25.92
CA GLY A 219 9.20 -25.28 -26.55
C GLY A 219 8.05 -25.42 -25.56
N GLY A 220 6.96 -24.68 -25.81
CA GLY A 220 5.94 -24.30 -24.83
C GLY A 220 5.16 -25.46 -24.20
N THR A 221 5.80 -26.18 -23.27
CA THR A 221 5.13 -27.16 -22.42
C THR A 221 4.39 -26.44 -21.30
N LYS A 222 3.10 -26.75 -21.13
CA LYS A 222 2.27 -26.15 -20.07
C LYS A 222 2.62 -26.61 -18.65
N GLY A 223 3.65 -27.42 -18.47
CA GLY A 223 4.05 -27.94 -17.15
C GLY A 223 2.98 -28.81 -16.47
N GLN A 224 3.18 -29.10 -15.17
CA GLN A 224 2.29 -29.92 -14.34
C GLN A 224 1.55 -29.04 -13.32
N VAL A 225 0.24 -29.28 -13.15
CA VAL A 225 -0.57 -28.56 -12.15
C VAL A 225 -0.12 -28.94 -10.74
N VAL A 226 0.00 -27.96 -9.84
CA VAL A 226 0.19 -28.20 -8.41
C VAL A 226 -1.15 -27.94 -7.70
N PRO A 227 -1.90 -29.00 -7.34
CA PRO A 227 -3.22 -28.84 -6.73
C PRO A 227 -3.12 -28.22 -5.33
N ASN A 228 -4.13 -27.45 -4.95
CA ASN A 228 -4.29 -26.83 -3.62
C ASN A 228 -3.16 -25.88 -3.18
N TYR A 229 -2.29 -25.46 -4.10
CA TYR A 229 -1.28 -24.45 -3.82
C TYR A 229 -1.88 -23.05 -4.03
N GLN A 230 -1.90 -22.23 -2.99
CA GLN A 230 -2.46 -20.88 -3.04
C GLN A 230 -1.47 -19.84 -3.63
N GLY A 231 -0.16 -20.14 -3.58
CA GLY A 231 0.89 -19.25 -4.06
C GLY A 231 1.11 -18.03 -3.17
N ARG A 232 2.38 -17.65 -3.04
CA ARG A 232 2.79 -16.34 -2.53
C ARG A 232 3.47 -15.60 -3.68
N LEU A 233 2.86 -14.52 -4.15
CA LEU A 233 3.32 -13.83 -5.35
C LEU A 233 4.59 -13.02 -5.11
N LEU A 234 5.50 -13.09 -6.07
CA LEU A 234 6.62 -12.16 -6.19
C LEU A 234 6.26 -11.00 -7.13
N TYR A 235 5.07 -10.43 -6.93
CA TYR A 235 4.59 -9.21 -7.58
C TYR A 235 4.25 -8.20 -6.49
N GLN A 236 4.73 -6.97 -6.63
CA GLN A 236 4.35 -5.88 -5.75
C GLN A 236 3.61 -4.89 -6.63
N SER A 237 2.29 -4.90 -6.51
CA SER A 237 1.51 -3.76 -6.98
C SER A 237 1.74 -2.64 -5.97
N TYR A 238 2.75 -1.80 -6.20
CA TYR A 238 2.64 -0.44 -5.71
C TYR A 238 1.47 0.15 -6.49
N LEU A 239 0.31 0.22 -5.85
CA LEU A 239 -0.78 1.00 -6.40
C LEU A 239 -0.33 2.44 -6.20
N GLU A 240 0.29 3.01 -7.24
CA GLU A 240 0.74 4.40 -7.26
C GLU A 240 -0.37 5.29 -6.74
N TRP A 241 -0.01 6.29 -5.92
CA TRP A 241 -0.98 7.28 -5.52
C TRP A 241 -1.60 7.88 -6.80
N PRO A 242 -2.92 7.83 -6.94
CA PRO A 242 -3.52 8.22 -8.20
C PRO A 242 -3.20 9.67 -8.56
N THR A 243 -2.79 9.88 -9.81
CA THR A 243 -2.47 11.22 -10.34
C THR A 243 -3.71 12.03 -10.71
N GLY A 244 -4.87 11.39 -10.76
CA GLY A 244 -6.14 12.00 -11.10
C GLY A 244 -7.34 11.17 -10.64
N PRO A 245 -8.53 11.77 -10.52
CA PRO A 245 -9.71 11.07 -10.07
C PRO A 245 -10.13 9.92 -11.00
N GLN A 246 -10.46 8.78 -10.40
CA GLN A 246 -10.87 7.54 -11.08
C GLN A 246 -11.80 6.71 -10.18
N MET A 247 -12.50 5.77 -10.79
CA MET A 247 -13.43 4.87 -10.08
C MET A 247 -12.70 3.62 -9.61
N PHE A 248 -12.91 3.23 -8.36
CA PHE A 248 -12.21 2.12 -7.73
C PHE A 248 -13.11 0.91 -7.47
N VAL A 249 -14.42 1.13 -7.38
CA VAL A 249 -15.42 0.06 -7.39
C VAL A 249 -15.69 -0.39 -8.84
N PRO A 250 -15.61 -1.71 -9.12
CA PRO A 250 -15.86 -2.23 -10.47
C PRO A 250 -17.24 -1.86 -11.03
N ALA A 251 -17.31 -1.73 -12.35
CA ALA A 251 -18.52 -1.25 -13.04
C ALA A 251 -19.77 -2.10 -12.74
N GLU A 252 -19.62 -3.41 -12.60
CA GLU A 252 -20.72 -4.32 -12.26
C GLU A 252 -21.40 -3.98 -10.93
N PHE A 253 -20.63 -3.60 -9.91
CA PHE A 253 -21.15 -3.18 -8.61
C PHE A 253 -21.77 -1.78 -8.70
N ARG A 254 -21.18 -0.87 -9.49
CA ARG A 254 -21.74 0.48 -9.71
C ARG A 254 -23.11 0.44 -10.38
N LYS A 255 -23.35 -0.51 -11.29
CA LYS A 255 -24.68 -0.75 -11.87
C LYS A 255 -25.71 -1.15 -10.81
N ARG A 256 -25.29 -1.94 -9.82
CA ARG A 256 -26.15 -2.45 -8.74
C ARG A 256 -26.35 -1.44 -7.61
N TYR A 257 -25.32 -0.66 -7.30
CA TYR A 257 -25.24 0.26 -6.16
C TYR A 257 -24.97 1.70 -6.63
N PRO A 258 -26.03 2.46 -7.00
CA PRO A 258 -25.89 3.70 -7.76
C PRO A 258 -25.35 4.90 -6.96
N TYR A 259 -25.25 4.82 -5.62
CA TYR A 259 -24.75 5.92 -4.79
C TYR A 259 -23.24 5.85 -4.55
N ILE A 260 -22.59 4.75 -4.96
CA ILE A 260 -21.16 4.55 -4.79
C ILE A 260 -20.35 5.57 -5.58
N ASP A 261 -20.81 5.95 -6.77
CA ASP A 261 -20.17 7.00 -7.57
C ASP A 261 -20.02 8.31 -6.77
N CYS A 262 -21.04 8.63 -5.97
CA CYS A 262 -21.09 9.86 -5.18
C CYS A 262 -20.20 9.77 -3.94
N LEU A 263 -20.15 8.59 -3.32
CA LEU A 263 -19.24 8.31 -2.22
C LEU A 263 -17.76 8.34 -2.66
N GLU A 264 -17.43 7.77 -3.81
CA GLU A 264 -16.08 7.84 -4.38
C GLU A 264 -15.71 9.28 -4.74
N GLY A 265 -16.63 10.05 -5.32
CA GLY A 265 -16.43 11.47 -5.58
C GLY A 265 -16.13 12.29 -4.31
N LEU A 266 -16.90 12.06 -3.23
CA LEU A 266 -16.62 12.69 -1.93
C LEU A 266 -15.24 12.28 -1.42
N THR A 267 -14.89 11.00 -1.54
CA THR A 267 -13.58 10.48 -1.12
C THR A 267 -12.43 11.15 -1.86
N TRP A 268 -12.55 11.34 -3.17
CA TRP A 268 -11.60 12.15 -3.93
C TRP A 268 -11.51 13.56 -3.39
N SER A 269 -12.62 14.25 -3.14
CA SER A 269 -12.57 15.63 -2.65
C SER A 269 -11.87 15.81 -1.31
N LEU A 270 -11.83 14.76 -0.47
CA LEU A 270 -11.19 14.80 0.85
C LEU A 270 -9.69 14.49 0.80
N PHE A 271 -9.28 13.65 -0.16
CA PHE A 271 -7.94 13.05 -0.17
C PHE A 271 -7.11 13.39 -1.43
N TYR A 272 -7.72 13.96 -2.48
CA TYR A 272 -7.05 14.43 -3.69
C TYR A 272 -6.39 15.80 -3.47
N GLU A 273 -5.26 16.04 -4.15
CA GLU A 273 -4.68 17.39 -4.35
C GLU A 273 -3.93 18.11 -3.22
N GLU A 274 -3.61 17.49 -2.08
CA GLU A 274 -2.68 18.13 -1.13
C GLU A 274 -1.30 17.44 -1.16
N HIS A 275 -0.42 17.95 -2.04
CA HIS A 275 0.99 17.55 -2.18
C HIS A 275 1.88 17.94 -0.98
N GLY A 276 1.33 18.65 0.01
CA GLY A 276 2.09 19.06 1.19
C GLY A 276 2.28 17.89 2.15
N LYS A 277 3.47 17.72 2.73
CA LYS A 277 3.72 16.75 3.83
C LYS A 277 3.11 17.19 5.17
N ARG A 278 1.92 17.79 5.13
CA ARG A 278 1.21 18.25 6.33
C ARG A 278 0.86 17.04 7.20
N ARG A 279 1.12 17.20 8.49
CA ARG A 279 0.83 16.24 9.54
C ARG A 279 0.00 16.93 10.61
N ALA A 280 -0.64 16.13 11.46
CA ALA A 280 -1.19 16.62 12.72
C ALA A 280 -0.09 17.30 13.56
N PRO A 281 -0.45 18.27 14.42
CA PRO A 281 0.49 18.92 15.31
C PRO A 281 1.12 17.93 16.28
N ASP A 282 2.31 18.25 16.78
CA ASP A 282 2.93 17.49 17.86
C ASP A 282 2.16 17.72 19.16
N PHE A 283 2.02 16.67 19.96
CA PHE A 283 1.38 16.76 21.25
C PHE A 283 2.30 17.45 22.26
N ASP A 284 1.82 18.55 22.83
CA ASP A 284 2.43 19.20 23.99
C ASP A 284 1.66 18.79 25.26
N PRO A 285 2.27 17.98 26.16
CA PRO A 285 1.60 17.52 27.37
C PRO A 285 1.39 18.63 28.42
N GLY A 286 2.07 19.78 28.30
CA GLY A 286 2.09 20.82 29.33
C GLY A 286 2.49 20.25 30.69
N ASN A 287 1.56 20.26 31.65
CA ASN A 287 1.76 19.75 33.02
C ASN A 287 1.33 18.28 33.23
N LEU A 288 0.92 17.58 32.16
CA LEU A 288 0.50 16.19 32.25
C LEU A 288 1.70 15.25 32.09
N GLU A 289 1.67 14.11 32.76
CA GLU A 289 2.68 13.07 32.63
C GLU A 289 2.09 11.81 31.96
N PRO A 290 2.88 11.09 31.14
CA PRO A 290 2.42 9.88 30.51
C PRO A 290 2.40 8.71 31.50
N VAL A 291 1.25 8.06 31.61
CA VAL A 291 1.07 6.77 32.27
C VAL A 291 0.93 5.70 31.20
N TRP A 292 1.89 4.79 31.14
CA TRP A 292 1.92 3.68 30.17
C TRP A 292 1.33 2.41 30.79
N LEU A 293 0.61 1.64 29.97
CA LEU A 293 0.01 0.36 30.39
C LEU A 293 1.03 -0.78 30.42
N ASN A 294 2.07 -0.72 29.58
CA ASN A 294 3.15 -1.72 29.56
C ASN A 294 4.49 -1.08 29.20
N ASN A 295 5.53 -1.37 29.99
CA ASN A 295 6.89 -0.85 29.79
C ASN A 295 7.51 -1.28 28.45
N THR A 296 7.03 -2.36 27.81
CA THR A 296 7.50 -2.80 26.48
C THR A 296 6.85 -2.04 25.32
N GLN A 297 5.82 -1.23 25.59
CA GLN A 297 5.11 -0.42 24.60
C GLN A 297 5.53 1.05 24.65
N ILE A 298 6.45 1.39 25.57
CA ILE A 298 7.11 2.68 25.63
C ILE A 298 8.02 2.81 24.39
N PRO A 299 8.01 3.97 23.70
CA PRO A 299 8.94 4.20 22.62
C PRO A 299 10.40 4.04 23.10
N ALA A 300 11.22 3.31 22.33
CA ALA A 300 12.59 2.95 22.74
C ALA A 300 13.54 4.15 22.91
N THR A 301 13.13 5.33 22.44
CA THR A 301 13.86 6.59 22.53
C THR A 301 12.95 7.70 23.06
N ASN A 302 13.51 8.59 23.89
CA ASN A 302 12.82 9.80 24.38
C ASN A 302 12.47 10.82 23.27
N ALA A 303 12.72 10.49 22.00
CA ALA A 303 12.58 11.36 20.84
C ALA A 303 11.36 11.04 19.97
N VAL A 304 10.48 10.11 20.38
CA VAL A 304 9.32 9.74 19.57
C VAL A 304 8.27 10.84 19.59
N THR A 305 8.07 11.46 18.43
CA THR A 305 7.07 12.49 18.21
C THR A 305 5.67 11.88 18.26
N ILE A 306 4.90 12.25 19.28
CA ILE A 306 3.50 11.86 19.41
C ILE A 306 2.64 12.93 18.74
N LYS A 307 1.75 12.52 17.83
CA LYS A 307 0.85 13.43 17.11
C LYS A 307 -0.46 13.65 17.85
N HIS A 308 -0.99 14.86 17.82
CA HIS A 308 -2.23 15.21 18.51
C HIS A 308 -3.40 15.33 17.53
N ILE A 309 -4.40 14.46 17.66
CA ILE A 309 -5.61 14.50 16.86
C ILE A 309 -6.65 15.35 17.61
N THR A 310 -6.80 16.63 17.21
CA THR A 310 -7.75 17.56 17.84
C THR A 310 -8.88 18.00 16.92
N THR A 311 -8.67 17.84 15.62
CA THR A 311 -9.61 18.25 14.58
C THR A 311 -9.82 17.14 13.57
N ILE A 312 -10.92 17.24 12.82
CA ILE A 312 -11.20 16.36 11.67
C ILE A 312 -10.11 16.52 10.59
N LEU A 313 -9.53 17.72 10.45
CA LEU A 313 -8.44 17.96 9.50
C LEU A 313 -7.15 17.23 9.90
N ASP A 314 -6.81 17.21 11.19
CA ASP A 314 -5.68 16.41 11.70
C ASP A 314 -5.86 14.93 11.32
N LEU A 315 -7.09 14.42 11.49
CA LEU A 315 -7.43 13.05 11.15
C LEU A 315 -7.28 12.77 9.65
N VAL A 316 -7.74 13.68 8.77
CA VAL A 316 -7.53 13.56 7.31
C VAL A 316 -6.04 13.51 6.95
N CYS A 317 -5.22 14.41 7.51
CA CYS A 317 -3.79 14.44 7.24
C CYS A 317 -3.10 13.13 7.66
N GLU A 318 -3.47 12.57 8.81
CA GLU A 318 -2.90 11.32 9.31
C GLU A 318 -3.38 10.09 8.54
N ILE A 319 -4.67 10.04 8.17
CA ILE A 319 -5.20 9.00 7.26
C ILE A 319 -4.41 9.00 5.94
N ARG A 320 -4.18 10.19 5.37
CA ARG A 320 -3.43 10.33 4.12
C ARG A 320 -1.97 9.89 4.29
N PHE A 321 -1.30 10.37 5.33
CA PHE A 321 0.09 10.01 5.61
C PHE A 321 0.28 8.49 5.64
N HIS A 322 -0.55 7.78 6.42
CA HIS A 322 -0.43 6.32 6.54
C HIS A 322 -0.83 5.55 5.29
N ALA A 323 -1.66 6.14 4.43
CA ALA A 323 -2.07 5.52 3.18
C ALA A 323 -1.11 5.78 2.02
N MET A 324 -0.34 6.87 2.05
CA MET A 324 0.68 7.21 1.06
C MET A 324 2.07 6.68 1.40
N GLU A 325 2.43 6.75 2.68
CA GLU A 325 3.78 6.48 3.14
C GLU A 325 3.83 5.10 3.78
N ASP A 326 4.75 4.25 3.29
CA ASP A 326 5.13 3.04 4.00
C ASP A 326 6.00 3.43 5.19
N ALA A 327 5.34 3.81 6.29
CA ALA A 327 6.02 4.04 7.55
C ALA A 327 6.71 2.74 8.00
N ASN A 328 8.02 2.81 8.24
CA ASN A 328 8.78 1.66 8.73
C ASN A 328 8.66 1.47 10.24
N GLU A 329 8.10 2.47 10.95
CA GLU A 329 8.03 2.53 12.41
C GLU A 329 6.60 2.78 12.90
N ASP A 330 6.29 2.23 14.07
CA ASP A 330 5.00 2.43 14.72
C ASP A 330 4.82 3.89 15.15
N MET A 331 3.64 4.45 14.91
CA MET A 331 3.34 5.85 15.20
C MET A 331 2.45 5.99 16.43
N PHE A 332 2.59 7.11 17.15
CA PHE A 332 1.85 7.38 18.37
C PHE A 332 0.95 8.60 18.21
N TYR A 333 -0.27 8.49 18.74
CA TYR A 333 -1.32 9.49 18.65
C TYR A 333 -1.91 9.77 20.02
N VAL A 334 -2.27 11.03 20.27
CA VAL A 334 -3.14 11.41 21.38
C VAL A 334 -4.52 11.77 20.87
N LEU A 335 -5.55 11.19 21.51
CA LEU A 335 -6.96 11.55 21.37
C LEU A 335 -7.59 11.60 22.76
N ASN A 336 -8.15 12.75 23.15
CA ASN A 336 -8.72 12.98 24.50
C ASN A 336 -7.74 12.60 25.64
N ASN A 337 -6.46 12.94 25.51
CA ASN A 337 -5.37 12.58 26.42
C ASN A 337 -5.00 11.08 26.47
N TYR A 338 -5.67 10.20 25.74
CA TYR A 338 -5.26 8.79 25.65
C TYR A 338 -4.24 8.59 24.53
N ILE A 339 -3.25 7.74 24.81
CA ILE A 339 -2.13 7.44 23.91
C ILE A 339 -2.45 6.17 23.14
N TYR A 340 -2.48 6.27 21.81
CA TYR A 340 -2.72 5.18 20.89
C TYR A 340 -1.48 4.91 20.06
N LYS A 341 -1.15 3.63 19.92
CA LYS A 341 -0.09 3.15 19.03
C LYS A 341 -0.73 2.60 17.76
N LEU A 342 -0.36 3.13 16.61
CA LEU A 342 -0.73 2.61 15.29
C LEU A 342 0.43 1.81 14.73
N ARG A 343 0.23 0.50 14.55
CA ARG A 343 1.25 -0.40 14.02
C ARG A 343 1.48 -0.14 12.54
N SER A 344 2.72 0.07 12.14
CA SER A 344 3.04 0.58 10.80
C SER A 344 2.68 -0.40 9.68
N ARG A 345 2.88 -1.70 9.90
CA ARG A 345 2.60 -2.76 8.91
C ARG A 345 1.16 -3.22 8.89
N THR A 346 0.56 -3.41 10.07
CA THR A 346 -0.79 -4.01 10.17
C THR A 346 -1.90 -2.97 10.28
N LEU A 347 -1.54 -1.70 10.49
CA LEU A 347 -2.48 -0.60 10.76
C LEU A 347 -3.37 -0.84 11.97
N HIS A 348 -3.02 -1.78 12.86
CA HIS A 348 -3.79 -2.00 14.08
C HIS A 348 -3.53 -0.90 15.08
N THR A 349 -4.59 -0.41 15.71
CA THR A 349 -4.48 0.56 16.80
C THR A 349 -4.58 -0.14 18.14
N ALA A 350 -3.77 0.29 19.10
CA ALA A 350 -3.79 -0.18 20.48
C ALA A 350 -3.74 1.00 21.44
N LEU A 351 -4.52 0.92 22.52
CA LEU A 351 -4.43 1.86 23.64
C LEU A 351 -3.23 1.46 24.50
N VAL A 352 -2.24 2.35 24.60
CA VAL A 352 -0.95 2.06 25.25
C VAL A 352 -0.68 2.92 26.48
N GLY A 353 -1.46 3.98 26.69
CA GLY A 353 -1.31 4.84 27.85
C GLY A 353 -2.28 6.03 27.86
N MET A 354 -2.05 6.95 28.79
CA MET A 354 -2.75 8.24 28.86
C MET A 354 -1.84 9.32 29.45
N PHE A 355 -2.07 10.58 29.08
CA PHE A 355 -1.51 11.74 29.75
C PHE A 355 -2.46 12.21 30.85
N ILE A 356 -1.94 12.34 32.07
CA ILE A 356 -2.75 12.67 33.24
C ILE A 356 -1.92 13.46 34.26
N ASN A 357 -2.60 14.22 35.12
CA ASN A 357 -1.94 14.85 36.25
C ASN A 357 -1.51 13.77 37.26
N PRO A 358 -0.23 13.70 37.66
CA PRO A 358 0.28 12.69 38.60
C PRO A 358 -0.49 12.64 39.93
N LYS A 359 -1.14 13.74 40.33
CA LYS A 359 -1.94 13.84 41.55
C LYS A 359 -3.27 13.07 41.46
N GLU A 360 -3.72 12.65 40.28
CA GLU A 360 -4.95 11.88 40.08
C GLU A 360 -4.74 10.36 40.27
N GLU A 361 -4.06 9.94 41.35
CA GLU A 361 -3.65 8.54 41.60
C GLU A 361 -4.80 7.52 41.46
N THR A 362 -5.99 7.85 41.98
CA THR A 362 -7.17 6.95 41.89
C THR A 362 -7.59 6.69 40.45
N LYS A 363 -7.47 7.70 39.57
CA LYS A 363 -7.83 7.57 38.15
C LYS A 363 -6.76 6.80 37.40
N ILE A 364 -5.49 7.01 37.75
CA ILE A 364 -4.35 6.22 37.26
C ILE A 364 -4.53 4.73 37.57
N GLN A 365 -4.82 4.38 38.83
CA GLN A 365 -5.03 2.99 39.25
C GLN A 365 -6.23 2.34 38.54
N LYS A 366 -7.36 3.05 38.42
CA LYS A 366 -8.53 2.56 37.69
C LYS A 366 -8.22 2.30 36.21
N PHE A 367 -7.48 3.20 35.57
CA PHE A 367 -7.08 3.06 34.17
C PHE A 367 -6.17 1.83 33.97
N ILE A 368 -5.13 1.68 34.79
CA ILE A 368 -4.22 0.54 34.70
C ILE A 368 -4.99 -0.77 34.93
N ALA A 369 -5.81 -0.85 35.98
CA ALA A 369 -6.59 -2.05 36.27
C ALA A 369 -7.59 -2.41 35.16
N ALA A 370 -8.19 -1.42 34.49
CA ALA A 370 -9.13 -1.65 33.40
C ALA A 370 -8.46 -2.21 32.12
N PHE A 371 -7.17 -1.93 31.92
CA PHE A 371 -6.46 -2.24 30.68
C PHE A 371 -5.13 -3.00 30.87
N GLU A 372 -4.95 -3.63 32.04
CA GLU A 372 -3.77 -4.46 32.36
C GLU A 372 -3.67 -5.65 31.40
N VAL A 373 -4.81 -6.30 31.12
CA VAL A 373 -4.88 -7.46 30.22
C VAL A 373 -5.43 -7.01 28.87
N GLN A 374 -4.55 -6.84 27.90
CA GLN A 374 -4.91 -6.50 26.53
C GLN A 374 -4.46 -7.54 25.50
N LYS A 375 -5.26 -7.69 24.45
CA LYS A 375 -4.90 -8.46 23.25
C LYS A 375 -4.03 -7.61 22.32
N ASP A 376 -3.26 -8.27 21.47
CA ASP A 376 -2.46 -7.61 20.42
C ASP A 376 -3.32 -6.87 19.38
N SER A 377 -4.54 -7.34 19.14
CA SER A 377 -5.51 -6.75 18.24
C SER A 377 -6.93 -7.10 18.67
N TYR A 378 -7.87 -6.20 18.42
CA TYR A 378 -9.29 -6.40 18.68
C TYR A 378 -10.08 -6.23 17.39
N THR A 379 -11.14 -7.02 17.25
CA THR A 379 -12.17 -6.80 16.23
C THR A 379 -13.06 -5.63 16.63
N LEU A 380 -13.72 -4.99 15.65
CA LEU A 380 -14.70 -3.93 15.95
C LEU A 380 -15.87 -4.43 16.77
N GLN A 381 -16.27 -5.69 16.58
CA GLN A 381 -17.33 -6.31 17.39
C GLN A 381 -16.93 -6.42 18.86
N GLU A 382 -15.68 -6.78 19.16
CA GLU A 382 -15.17 -6.81 20.53
C GLU A 382 -15.06 -5.41 21.13
N LEU A 383 -14.56 -4.43 20.37
CA LEU A 383 -14.44 -3.04 20.84
C LEU A 383 -15.79 -2.37 21.09
N ARG A 384 -16.85 -2.83 20.41
CA ARG A 384 -18.22 -2.34 20.61
C ARG A 384 -18.88 -2.90 21.88
N GLN A 385 -18.36 -3.98 22.47
CA GLN A 385 -18.99 -4.57 23.66
C GLN A 385 -19.03 -3.57 24.81
N GLY A 386 -20.21 -3.36 25.39
CA GLY A 386 -20.41 -2.40 26.48
C GLY A 386 -20.55 -0.94 26.03
N LEU A 387 -20.50 -0.65 24.73
CA LEU A 387 -20.75 0.67 24.18
C LEU A 387 -22.19 0.78 23.65
N VAL A 388 -22.82 1.93 23.88
CA VAL A 388 -24.18 2.23 23.38
C VAL A 388 -24.05 3.00 22.08
N ALA A 389 -24.40 2.40 20.94
CA ALA A 389 -24.12 2.95 19.61
C ALA A 389 -24.61 4.40 19.39
N SER A 390 -25.73 4.79 20.01
CA SER A 390 -26.27 6.16 19.95
C SER A 390 -25.39 7.22 20.65
N GLU A 391 -24.48 6.83 21.54
CA GLU A 391 -23.54 7.75 22.21
C GLU A 391 -22.32 8.11 21.33
N PHE A 392 -22.08 7.40 20.22
CA PHE A 392 -20.89 7.61 19.38
C PHE A 392 -20.80 9.04 18.83
N VAL A 393 -21.90 9.59 18.35
CA VAL A 393 -21.93 10.96 17.83
C VAL A 393 -21.71 11.97 18.96
N THR A 394 -22.23 11.69 20.16
CA THR A 394 -21.93 12.51 21.36
C THR A 394 -20.43 12.50 21.68
N PHE A 395 -19.78 11.33 21.63
CA PHE A 395 -18.33 11.22 21.79
C PHE A 395 -17.58 12.03 20.72
N CYS A 396 -17.96 11.93 19.45
CA CYS A 396 -17.35 12.69 18.37
C CYS A 396 -17.50 14.20 18.59
N ARG A 397 -18.70 14.67 18.96
CA ARG A 397 -18.98 16.07 19.28
C ARG A 397 -18.13 16.56 20.46
N GLN A 398 -18.09 15.79 21.54
CA GLN A 398 -17.27 16.08 22.71
C GLN A 398 -15.78 16.21 22.34
N THR A 399 -15.27 15.27 21.54
CA THR A 399 -13.86 15.20 21.13
C THR A 399 -13.47 16.36 20.21
N PHE A 400 -14.21 16.58 19.12
CA PHE A 400 -13.77 17.50 18.05
C PHE A 400 -14.36 18.91 18.14
N GLN A 401 -15.55 19.06 18.73
CA GLN A 401 -16.19 20.37 18.88
C GLN A 401 -15.92 20.97 20.27
N LEU A 402 -16.18 20.20 21.33
CA LEU A 402 -16.04 20.69 22.71
C LEU A 402 -14.61 20.56 23.26
N ARG A 403 -13.75 19.79 22.57
CA ARG A 403 -12.37 19.47 22.98
C ARG A 403 -12.28 18.88 24.40
N HIS A 404 -13.35 18.21 24.81
CA HIS A 404 -13.46 17.59 26.11
C HIS A 404 -14.44 16.43 26.04
N CYS A 405 -13.97 15.24 26.43
CA CYS A 405 -14.78 14.05 26.54
C CYS A 405 -15.04 13.69 28.00
N GLU A 406 -16.29 13.35 28.31
CA GLU A 406 -16.77 13.18 29.68
C GLU A 406 -17.00 11.71 30.09
N ARG A 407 -17.41 10.86 29.14
CA ARG A 407 -17.83 9.47 29.42
C ARG A 407 -17.19 8.48 28.48
N ASN A 408 -16.68 7.38 29.04
CA ASN A 408 -16.15 6.23 28.30
C ASN A 408 -15.13 6.61 27.20
N CYS A 409 -14.35 7.67 27.42
CA CYS A 409 -13.46 8.25 26.40
C CYS A 409 -12.33 7.31 25.99
N ASP A 410 -11.89 6.47 26.92
CA ASP A 410 -11.00 5.35 26.74
C ASP A 410 -11.61 4.28 25.82
N LEU A 411 -12.83 3.84 26.10
CA LEU A 411 -13.52 2.80 25.32
C LEU A 411 -13.93 3.30 23.93
N TRP A 412 -14.58 4.47 23.85
CA TRP A 412 -14.95 5.10 22.59
C TRP A 412 -13.76 5.51 21.76
N GLY A 413 -12.67 5.98 22.39
CA GLY A 413 -11.43 6.30 21.68
C GLY A 413 -10.79 5.07 21.03
N ARG A 414 -10.77 3.92 21.72
CA ARG A 414 -10.32 2.64 21.11
C ARG A 414 -11.15 2.25 19.90
N TYR A 415 -12.48 2.33 20.03
CA TYR A 415 -13.39 2.06 18.92
C TYR A 415 -13.15 3.03 17.77
N PHE A 416 -13.08 4.33 18.04
CA PHE A 416 -12.89 5.39 17.05
C PHE A 416 -11.57 5.25 16.28
N MET A 417 -10.46 5.01 16.97
CA MET A 417 -9.15 4.84 16.33
C MET A 417 -9.12 3.62 15.39
N THR A 418 -9.89 2.57 15.71
CA THR A 418 -10.01 1.39 14.85
C THR A 418 -11.01 1.61 13.71
N ALA A 419 -12.23 2.06 14.02
CA ALA A 419 -13.34 2.18 13.08
C ALA A 419 -13.24 3.39 12.14
N VAL A 420 -12.51 4.43 12.54
CA VAL A 420 -12.37 5.66 11.75
C VAL A 420 -10.95 5.77 11.23
N LEU A 421 -9.91 5.91 12.08
CA LEU A 421 -8.54 6.10 11.57
C LEU A 421 -8.03 4.88 10.80
N SER A 422 -7.91 3.71 11.46
CA SER A 422 -7.32 2.50 10.84
C SER A 422 -8.10 2.03 9.62
N ALA A 423 -9.42 1.91 9.74
CA ALA A 423 -10.27 1.49 8.63
C ALA A 423 -10.26 2.48 7.45
N SER A 424 -10.12 3.78 7.71
CA SER A 424 -10.00 4.77 6.63
C SER A 424 -8.66 4.70 5.93
N VAL A 425 -7.56 4.43 6.64
CA VAL A 425 -6.27 4.14 5.98
C VAL A 425 -6.41 2.95 5.03
N ARG A 426 -7.18 1.93 5.43
CA ARG A 426 -7.43 0.72 4.62
C ARG A 426 -8.45 0.90 3.51
N ASN A 427 -9.36 1.87 3.59
CA ASN A 427 -10.38 2.19 2.58
C ASN A 427 -10.88 3.62 2.85
N PHE A 428 -10.44 4.60 2.04
CA PHE A 428 -10.80 6.00 2.26
C PHE A 428 -12.31 6.28 2.21
N ARG A 429 -13.11 5.45 1.52
CA ARG A 429 -14.59 5.60 1.51
C ARG A 429 -15.18 5.52 2.92
N THR A 430 -14.53 4.81 3.83
CA THR A 430 -14.93 4.71 5.25
C THR A 430 -14.98 6.08 5.92
N PHE A 431 -13.99 6.94 5.66
CA PHE A 431 -13.94 8.28 6.25
C PHE A 431 -15.06 9.18 5.73
N SER A 432 -15.27 9.14 4.42
CA SER A 432 -16.36 9.86 3.76
C SER A 432 -17.73 9.45 4.32
N LEU A 433 -17.94 8.15 4.56
CA LEU A 433 -19.14 7.64 5.21
C LEU A 433 -19.28 8.09 6.65
N PHE A 434 -18.21 8.00 7.44
CA PHE A 434 -18.18 8.50 8.81
C PHE A 434 -18.66 9.96 8.88
N LEU A 435 -18.11 10.83 8.03
CA LEU A 435 -18.49 12.24 7.99
C LEU A 435 -19.96 12.42 7.62
N VAL A 436 -20.40 11.82 6.52
CA VAL A 436 -21.77 11.96 6.02
C VAL A 436 -22.80 11.44 7.02
N THR A 437 -22.53 10.30 7.68
CA THR A 437 -23.43 9.75 8.70
C THR A 437 -23.44 10.58 9.98
N THR A 438 -22.29 11.08 10.44
CA THR A 438 -22.22 11.94 11.62
C THR A 438 -22.94 13.28 11.38
N ILE A 439 -22.76 13.87 10.20
CA ILE A 439 -23.47 15.10 9.81
C ILE A 439 -24.97 14.85 9.73
N ALA A 440 -25.39 13.79 9.05
CA ALA A 440 -26.82 13.45 8.96
C ALA A 440 -27.44 13.24 10.34
N CYS A 441 -26.70 12.63 11.28
CA CYS A 441 -27.15 12.51 12.67
C CYS A 441 -27.34 13.87 13.35
N GLU A 442 -26.34 14.76 13.30
CA GLU A 442 -26.40 16.09 13.92
C GLU A 442 -27.54 16.94 13.34
N VAL A 443 -27.81 16.83 12.03
CA VAL A 443 -28.97 17.48 11.38
C VAL A 443 -30.29 16.88 11.87
N SER A 444 -30.33 15.57 12.12
CA SER A 444 -31.52 14.83 12.54
C SER A 444 -31.91 14.95 14.01
N HIS A 445 -31.08 15.58 14.84
CA HIS A 445 -31.31 15.74 16.28
C HIS A 445 -32.60 16.48 16.67
N SER A 446 -33.44 16.89 15.70
CA SER A 446 -34.78 17.40 15.93
C SER A 446 -35.89 16.33 16.03
N GLN A 447 -35.66 15.05 15.71
CA GLN A 447 -36.71 14.01 15.80
C GLN A 447 -36.23 12.65 16.34
N SER A 448 -36.65 12.37 17.58
CA SER A 448 -36.75 11.07 18.29
C SER A 448 -35.52 10.13 18.37
N SER A 449 -35.26 9.71 19.61
CA SER A 449 -34.37 8.61 20.00
C SER A 449 -34.88 7.27 19.50
N ASP A 450 -34.07 6.52 18.75
CA ASP A 450 -34.15 5.06 18.68
C ASP A 450 -32.81 4.48 18.24
N ASP A 451 -32.50 3.28 18.75
CA ASP A 451 -31.30 2.49 18.44
C ASP A 451 -31.22 2.01 16.97
N GLY A 452 -32.21 2.38 16.13
CA GLY A 452 -32.20 2.25 14.67
C GLY A 452 -31.99 3.55 13.88
N SER A 453 -31.72 4.67 14.56
CA SER A 453 -31.49 5.98 13.94
C SER A 453 -30.19 6.02 13.12
N ILE A 454 -30.08 6.96 12.18
CA ILE A 454 -28.85 7.15 11.39
C ILE A 454 -27.61 7.39 12.29
N CYS A 455 -27.85 7.91 13.50
CA CYS A 455 -26.84 8.21 14.52
C CYS A 455 -26.09 6.98 15.04
N SER A 456 -26.72 5.81 15.05
CA SER A 456 -26.10 4.55 15.45
C SER A 456 -25.62 3.71 14.25
N ALA A 457 -26.01 4.08 13.03
CA ALA A 457 -25.84 3.22 11.85
C ALA A 457 -24.37 2.97 11.46
N PHE A 458 -23.47 3.94 11.72
CA PHE A 458 -22.03 3.75 11.49
C PHE A 458 -21.39 2.80 12.54
N VAL A 459 -22.00 2.60 13.70
CA VAL A 459 -21.43 1.74 14.78
C VAL A 459 -22.07 0.35 14.82
N GLY A 460 -23.26 0.23 14.24
CA GLY A 460 -24.05 -0.99 14.18
C GLY A 460 -23.49 -2.09 13.27
N ASP A 461 -24.30 -3.14 13.08
CA ASP A 461 -23.95 -4.27 12.21
C ASP A 461 -23.85 -3.87 10.73
N ASP A 462 -24.37 -2.69 10.40
CA ASP A 462 -24.29 -2.04 9.09
C ASP A 462 -22.90 -1.43 8.80
N TYR A 463 -21.97 -1.42 9.76
CA TYR A 463 -20.63 -0.90 9.52
C TYR A 463 -19.95 -1.65 8.34
N PRO A 464 -19.50 -0.94 7.28
CA PRO A 464 -19.06 -1.59 6.04
C PRO A 464 -17.82 -2.47 6.22
N MET A 465 -16.85 -2.02 7.02
CA MET A 465 -15.59 -2.72 7.26
C MET A 465 -15.66 -3.66 8.49
N GLY A 466 -16.86 -4.08 8.89
CA GLY A 466 -17.10 -4.81 10.15
C GLY A 466 -17.17 -6.33 10.03
N SER A 467 -17.24 -6.89 8.82
CA SER A 467 -17.18 -8.34 8.61
C SER A 467 -15.78 -8.86 8.95
N GLN A 468 -15.67 -10.12 9.40
CA GLN A 468 -14.36 -10.77 9.57
C GLN A 468 -13.65 -10.74 8.21
N GLU A 469 -12.63 -9.88 8.10
CA GLU A 469 -11.86 -9.66 6.87
C GLU A 469 -11.44 -11.03 6.30
N PRO A 470 -11.93 -11.45 5.11
CA PRO A 470 -11.30 -12.55 4.43
C PRO A 470 -9.95 -12.05 3.99
N GLY A 471 -8.93 -12.30 4.81
CA GLY A 471 -7.50 -12.06 4.56
C GLY A 471 -7.20 -10.95 3.57
N LEU A 472 -7.69 -9.73 3.80
CA LEU A 472 -7.23 -8.59 3.02
C LEU A 472 -5.72 -8.55 3.19
N GLU A 473 -4.97 -8.43 2.08
CA GLU A 473 -3.58 -8.05 2.21
C GLU A 473 -3.55 -6.70 2.94
N LEU A 474 -3.06 -6.71 4.18
CA LEU A 474 -2.87 -5.53 5.03
C LEU A 474 -1.94 -4.48 4.40
N SER A 475 -1.31 -4.82 3.25
CA SER A 475 -0.53 -3.93 2.42
C SER A 475 -1.37 -2.93 1.61
N ARG A 476 -2.69 -3.14 1.45
CA ARG A 476 -3.53 -2.25 0.64
C ARG A 476 -4.11 -1.10 1.45
N ARG A 477 -3.89 0.11 0.94
CA ARG A 477 -4.24 1.36 1.61
C ARG A 477 -4.88 2.35 0.65
N GLY A 478 -5.52 3.36 1.21
CA GLY A 478 -6.06 4.51 0.50
C GLY A 478 -7.20 4.16 -0.45
N PHE A 479 -7.13 4.73 -1.65
CA PHE A 479 -8.17 4.62 -2.67
C PHE A 479 -8.39 3.20 -3.21
N TYR A 480 -7.32 2.42 -3.26
CA TYR A 480 -7.35 1.03 -3.69
C TYR A 480 -7.73 0.06 -2.56
N GLY A 481 -7.81 0.61 -1.36
CA GLY A 481 -8.35 -0.03 -0.18
C GLY A 481 -9.73 -0.62 -0.38
N GLY A 482 -9.85 -1.94 -0.29
CA GLY A 482 -11.11 -2.65 -0.53
C GLY A 482 -11.50 -2.79 -2.01
N THR A 483 -10.59 -2.60 -2.97
CA THR A 483 -10.87 -2.80 -4.40
C THR A 483 -10.49 -4.20 -4.88
N VAL A 484 -11.20 -4.71 -5.90
CA VAL A 484 -10.85 -5.96 -6.58
C VAL A 484 -9.73 -5.67 -7.57
N THR A 485 -8.50 -5.64 -7.08
CA THR A 485 -7.34 -5.93 -7.92
C THR A 485 -6.61 -7.13 -7.31
N ASP A 486 -6.24 -8.11 -8.14
CA ASP A 486 -5.48 -9.36 -7.92
C ASP A 486 -4.43 -9.35 -6.78
N VAL A 487 -4.10 -10.39 -5.98
CA VAL A 487 -4.23 -11.87 -5.98
C VAL A 487 -4.08 -12.38 -4.53
N SER A 488 -4.84 -13.41 -4.12
CA SER A 488 -4.49 -14.43 -3.07
C SER A 488 -5.72 -15.10 -2.42
N ILE A 489 -6.94 -14.60 -2.68
CA ILE A 489 -8.20 -15.17 -2.17
C ILE A 489 -8.98 -15.79 -3.34
N ASN A 490 -9.75 -16.85 -3.07
CA ASN A 490 -10.77 -17.35 -3.99
C ASN A 490 -11.63 -16.19 -4.53
N LYS A 491 -11.61 -15.99 -5.85
CA LYS A 491 -12.31 -14.89 -6.55
C LYS A 491 -13.78 -14.77 -6.11
N ARG A 492 -14.43 -15.90 -5.80
CA ARG A 492 -15.84 -15.94 -5.35
C ARG A 492 -16.03 -15.31 -3.98
N ASP A 493 -15.18 -15.63 -3.02
CA ASP A 493 -15.29 -15.13 -1.64
C ASP A 493 -14.91 -13.65 -1.56
N LYS A 494 -13.93 -13.21 -2.38
CA LYS A 494 -13.53 -11.80 -2.51
C LYS A 494 -14.64 -10.94 -3.13
N LEU A 495 -15.29 -11.44 -4.20
CA LEU A 495 -16.42 -10.73 -4.81
C LEU A 495 -17.62 -10.68 -3.87
N LYS A 496 -17.86 -11.74 -3.08
CA LYS A 496 -18.92 -11.74 -2.06
C LYS A 496 -18.65 -10.71 -0.96
N TRP A 497 -17.42 -10.66 -0.44
CA TRP A 497 -17.03 -9.66 0.54
C TRP A 497 -17.16 -8.23 -0.01
N LEU A 498 -16.68 -7.99 -1.23
CA LEU A 498 -16.81 -6.66 -1.84
C LEU A 498 -18.30 -6.28 -2.03
N ASP A 499 -19.13 -7.21 -2.47
CA ASP A 499 -20.58 -6.99 -2.57
C ASP A 499 -21.19 -6.57 -1.23
N GLU A 500 -20.83 -7.25 -0.14
CA GLU A 500 -21.28 -6.95 1.22
C GLU A 500 -20.83 -5.56 1.69
N VAL A 501 -19.55 -5.21 1.47
CA VAL A 501 -19.01 -3.89 1.82
C VAL A 501 -19.72 -2.81 1.03
N VAL A 502 -19.72 -2.90 -0.31
CA VAL A 502 -20.31 -1.90 -1.21
C VAL A 502 -21.81 -1.75 -0.97
N ALA A 503 -22.53 -2.84 -0.66
CA ALA A 503 -23.94 -2.78 -0.29
C ALA A 503 -24.17 -1.94 0.97
N LYS A 504 -23.36 -2.16 2.02
CA LYS A 504 -23.43 -1.41 3.27
C LYS A 504 -23.04 0.06 3.08
N GLU A 505 -21.95 0.33 2.36
CA GLU A 505 -21.51 1.68 2.00
C GLU A 505 -22.63 2.45 1.29
N ASN A 506 -23.21 1.85 0.24
CA ASN A 506 -24.31 2.44 -0.52
C ASN A 506 -25.57 2.66 0.33
N SER A 507 -25.90 1.70 1.21
CA SER A 507 -27.06 1.80 2.12
C SER A 507 -26.92 2.96 3.11
N LEU A 508 -25.77 3.06 3.79
CA LEU A 508 -25.48 4.12 4.75
C LEU A 508 -25.47 5.49 4.09
N TYR A 509 -24.83 5.62 2.94
CA TYR A 509 -24.81 6.88 2.18
C TYR A 509 -26.22 7.30 1.76
N LYS A 510 -27.00 6.38 1.19
CA LYS A 510 -28.39 6.64 0.78
C LYS A 510 -29.25 7.11 1.97
N ARG A 511 -29.21 6.40 3.10
CA ARG A 511 -29.98 6.76 4.31
C ARG A 511 -29.58 8.14 4.85
N SER A 512 -28.28 8.40 4.93
CA SER A 512 -27.74 9.67 5.45
C SER A 512 -28.16 10.85 4.58
N THR A 513 -28.04 10.71 3.25
CA THR A 513 -28.40 11.77 2.30
C THR A 513 -29.91 12.03 2.20
N ALA A 514 -30.73 10.98 2.30
CA ALA A 514 -32.19 11.12 2.33
C ALA A 514 -32.64 11.95 3.54
N LEU A 515 -32.10 11.65 4.73
CA LEU A 515 -32.46 12.35 5.95
C LEU A 515 -32.07 13.84 5.92
N MET A 516 -30.87 14.15 5.40
CA MET A 516 -30.44 15.53 5.19
C MET A 516 -31.31 16.28 4.17
N SER A 517 -31.97 15.57 3.25
CA SER A 517 -32.85 16.17 2.23
C SER A 517 -34.29 16.39 2.72
N GLU A 518 -34.75 15.60 3.70
CA GLU A 518 -36.10 15.65 4.28
C GLU A 518 -36.27 16.77 5.32
N ILE A 519 -35.20 17.08 6.05
CA ILE A 519 -35.17 18.15 7.06
C ILE A 519 -34.91 19.46 6.31
N GLY A 520 -35.98 20.24 6.09
CA GLY A 520 -35.99 21.41 5.21
C GLY A 520 -34.77 22.33 5.31
N ARG A 521 -34.43 22.94 4.17
CA ARG A 521 -33.29 23.83 3.90
C ARG A 521 -33.26 25.10 4.79
N ASP A 522 -33.10 24.95 6.10
CA ASP A 522 -32.71 26.07 6.94
C ASP A 522 -31.27 26.45 6.57
N HIS A 523 -31.17 27.60 5.90
CA HIS A 523 -29.95 28.16 5.39
C HIS A 523 -28.89 28.34 6.49
N ASN A 524 -29.25 28.52 7.77
CA ASN A 524 -28.29 28.68 8.86
C ASN A 524 -27.66 27.36 9.29
N THR A 525 -28.46 26.28 9.36
CA THR A 525 -27.98 24.93 9.66
C THR A 525 -27.14 24.37 8.51
N GLU A 526 -27.57 24.61 7.26
CA GLU A 526 -26.74 24.37 6.08
C GLU A 526 -25.46 25.22 6.13
N LEU A 527 -25.51 26.53 6.37
CA LEU A 527 -24.33 27.39 6.36
C LEU A 527 -23.33 27.09 7.47
N ASP A 528 -23.74 26.60 8.65
CA ASP A 528 -22.80 26.29 9.75
C ASP A 528 -22.11 24.92 9.54
N ILE A 529 -22.86 23.93 9.04
CA ILE A 529 -22.34 22.61 8.63
C ILE A 529 -21.48 22.74 7.38
N PHE A 530 -21.98 23.48 6.38
CA PHE A 530 -21.23 23.78 5.18
C PHE A 530 -20.05 24.67 5.51
N ALA A 531 -20.10 25.73 6.32
CA ALA A 531 -18.91 26.57 6.61
C ALA A 531 -17.74 25.79 7.23
N LYS A 532 -18.02 24.82 8.11
CA LYS A 532 -17.00 23.92 8.68
C LYS A 532 -16.40 22.97 7.63
N VAL A 533 -17.18 22.57 6.63
CA VAL A 533 -16.73 21.81 5.45
C VAL A 533 -16.19 22.74 4.33
N LYS A 534 -16.57 24.03 4.28
CA LYS A 534 -16.31 25.00 3.20
C LYS A 534 -14.87 25.49 3.20
N VAL A 535 -14.22 25.43 4.35
CA VAL A 535 -12.76 25.57 4.48
C VAL A 535 -12.03 24.42 3.75
N MET A 536 -12.64 23.23 3.62
CA MET A 536 -12.15 22.14 2.77
C MET A 536 -12.64 22.25 1.31
N ASN A 537 -13.55 23.18 1.01
CA ASN A 537 -14.37 23.18 -0.20
C ASN A 537 -14.10 24.37 -1.15
N SER A 538 -13.47 25.47 -0.70
CA SER A 538 -13.32 26.67 -1.55
C SER A 538 -12.35 26.48 -2.74
N TYR A 539 -11.61 25.37 -2.80
CA TYR A 539 -10.70 25.05 -3.91
C TYR A 539 -10.96 23.69 -4.57
N VAL A 540 -11.66 22.75 -3.92
CA VAL A 540 -11.62 21.32 -4.31
C VAL A 540 -12.91 20.85 -5.03
N PHE A 541 -14.12 21.18 -4.56
CA PHE A 541 -15.33 20.77 -5.30
C PHE A 541 -15.56 21.57 -6.59
N SER A 542 -15.17 22.85 -6.64
CA SER A 542 -15.33 23.67 -7.86
C SER A 542 -14.47 23.14 -9.01
N SER A 543 -13.26 22.71 -8.69
CA SER A 543 -12.26 22.14 -9.61
C SER A 543 -12.65 20.71 -10.02
N PHE A 544 -13.13 19.91 -9.06
CA PHE A 544 -13.71 18.58 -9.29
C PHE A 544 -14.94 18.62 -10.21
N LEU A 545 -15.91 19.52 -9.97
CA LEU A 545 -17.08 19.67 -10.84
C LEU A 545 -16.70 20.11 -12.25
N GLN A 546 -15.67 20.94 -12.43
CA GLN A 546 -15.17 21.31 -13.76
C GLN A 546 -14.51 20.14 -14.50
N PHE A 547 -13.69 19.33 -13.82
CA PHE A 547 -13.00 18.16 -14.40
C PHE A 547 -13.97 17.00 -14.70
N PHE A 548 -14.82 16.64 -13.74
CA PHE A 548 -15.76 15.52 -13.87
C PHE A 548 -16.93 15.80 -14.83
N ARG A 549 -17.29 17.06 -15.11
CA ARG A 549 -18.34 17.42 -16.09
C ARG A 549 -18.11 16.84 -17.49
N GLY A 550 -16.88 16.44 -17.84
CA GLY A 550 -16.57 15.74 -19.09
C GLY A 550 -16.91 14.24 -19.10
N THR A 551 -17.16 13.63 -17.94
CA THR A 551 -17.47 12.19 -17.78
C THR A 551 -18.99 11.97 -17.59
N GLU A 552 -19.49 10.76 -17.83
CA GLU A 552 -20.91 10.44 -17.58
C GLU A 552 -21.22 10.49 -16.07
N GLU A 553 -20.31 9.99 -15.24
CA GLU A 553 -20.43 9.93 -13.78
C GLU A 553 -20.44 11.32 -13.14
N GLY A 554 -19.58 12.22 -13.61
CA GLY A 554 -19.60 13.61 -13.16
C GLY A 554 -20.85 14.39 -13.57
N ARG A 555 -21.40 14.08 -14.75
CA ARG A 555 -22.72 14.60 -15.16
C ARG A 555 -23.84 14.10 -14.25
N ARG A 556 -23.72 12.91 -13.65
CA ARG A 556 -24.69 12.37 -12.66
C ARG A 556 -24.55 13.02 -11.29
N LEU A 557 -23.33 13.23 -10.81
CA LEU A 557 -23.07 13.91 -9.54
C LEU A 557 -23.59 15.36 -9.56
N ASN A 558 -23.43 16.06 -10.68
CA ASN A 558 -23.98 17.42 -10.91
C ASN A 558 -25.52 17.47 -10.95
N ARG A 559 -26.21 16.35 -11.24
CA ARG A 559 -27.68 16.28 -11.31
C ARG A 559 -28.32 15.90 -9.97
N GLY A 560 -27.52 15.67 -8.92
CA GLY A 560 -27.94 14.97 -7.72
C GLY A 560 -28.14 13.49 -8.05
N CYS A 561 -27.63 12.59 -7.23
CA CYS A 561 -27.55 11.15 -7.51
C CYS A 561 -28.94 10.48 -7.53
N VAL A 562 -29.78 10.78 -8.53
CA VAL A 562 -31.17 10.32 -8.62
C VAL A 562 -31.30 9.34 -9.78
N SER A 563 -31.53 8.08 -9.40
CA SER A 563 -31.91 6.90 -10.21
C SER A 563 -30.80 6.08 -10.91
N PRO A 564 -30.90 4.73 -10.88
CA PRO A 564 -30.06 3.84 -11.66
C PRO A 564 -30.46 3.87 -13.15
N PRO A 565 -29.51 3.58 -14.07
CA PRO A 565 -29.78 3.59 -15.51
C PRO A 565 -30.83 2.53 -15.91
N ARG A 566 -31.67 2.86 -16.90
CA ARG A 566 -32.21 1.83 -17.79
C ARG A 566 -31.10 1.49 -18.78
N TYR A 567 -30.46 0.33 -18.61
CA TYR A 567 -29.72 -0.28 -19.69
C TYR A 567 -30.73 -0.85 -20.67
N ASP A 568 -31.30 0.03 -21.51
CA ASP A 568 -32.05 -0.45 -22.66
C ASP A 568 -31.08 -1.15 -23.60
N LYS A 569 -31.55 -2.30 -24.09
CA LYS A 569 -30.88 -3.20 -25.01
C LYS A 569 -30.34 -2.42 -26.21
N ALA A 570 -29.05 -2.55 -26.44
CA ALA A 570 -28.43 -2.45 -27.75
C ALA A 570 -27.36 -3.54 -27.81
N GLU A 571 -27.20 -4.36 -28.83
CA GLU A 571 -27.99 -4.71 -30.01
C GLU A 571 -27.29 -6.01 -30.45
N GLU A 572 -28.01 -7.14 -30.53
CA GLU A 572 -27.52 -8.26 -31.34
C GLU A 572 -27.64 -7.83 -32.81
N SER A 573 -26.51 -7.45 -33.42
CA SER A 573 -26.29 -7.53 -34.86
C SER A 573 -24.79 -7.56 -35.17
#